data_AF-A0AAW9EAB4-F1
#
_entry.id   AF-A0AAW9EAB4-F1
#
_cell.length_a   1.000
_cell.length_b   1.000
_cell.length_c   1.000
_cell.angle_alpha   90.00
_cell.angle_beta   90.00
_cell.angle_gamma   90.00
#
_symmetry.space_group_name_H-M   'P 1'
#
loop_
_entity.id
_entity.type
_entity.pdbx_description
1 polymer ?
#
loop_
_entity_poly.entity_id
_entity_poly.type
_entity_poly.pdbx_seq_one_letter_code
_entity_poly.pdbx_strand_id
1 'polypeptide(L)'
;QVTMRENAAIMAHLSLYIGVDTGPTHLAGALDIPMVAMYHSYHPGCYLAPLQHSCCHIIQHPIALADASREDSMSDISVANVWHAVSDILNGIKVKQ
;
A
#
# COMPACT_ATOMS: atom_id res chain seq x y z
N GLN A 1 -10.56 13.85 -14.95
CA GLN A 1 -9.41 12.93 -14.91
C GLN A 1 -8.15 13.77 -15.06
N VAL A 2 -7.07 13.42 -14.36
CA VAL A 2 -5.76 14.06 -14.47
C VAL A 2 -4.81 13.16 -15.26
N THR A 3 -3.78 13.74 -15.88
CA THR A 3 -2.70 12.99 -16.52
C THR A 3 -1.83 12.28 -15.49
N MET A 4 -1.01 11.31 -15.93
CA MET A 4 -0.05 10.63 -15.04
C MET A 4 0.94 11.60 -14.39
N ARG A 5 1.36 12.65 -15.10
CA ARG A 5 2.28 13.67 -14.58
C ARG A 5 1.61 14.52 -13.50
N GLU A 6 0.37 14.94 -13.73
CA GLU A 6 -0.42 15.69 -12.74
C GLU A 6 -0.73 14.83 -11.52
N ASN A 7 -1.04 13.55 -11.71
CA ASN A 7 -1.22 12.60 -10.61
C ASN A 7 0.05 12.50 -9.76
N ALA A 8 1.22 12.31 -10.38
CA ALA A 8 2.50 12.27 -9.67
C ALA A 8 2.78 13.57 -8.90
N ALA A 9 2.48 14.73 -9.50
CA ALA A 9 2.66 16.03 -8.86
C ALA A 9 1.77 16.19 -7.62
N ILE A 10 0.51 15.76 -7.68
CA ILE A 10 -0.39 15.75 -6.52
C ILE A 10 0.11 14.77 -5.46
N MET A 11 0.48 13.55 -5.87
CA MET A 11 0.93 12.50 -4.98
C MET A 11 2.20 12.88 -4.21
N ALA A 12 3.13 13.61 -4.83
CA ALA A 12 4.37 14.06 -4.19
C ALA A 12 4.16 14.96 -2.95
N HIS A 13 2.95 15.48 -2.73
CA HIS A 13 2.58 16.26 -1.55
C HIS A 13 1.84 15.45 -0.46
N LEU A 14 1.62 14.15 -0.67
CA LEU A 14 0.96 13.30 0.32
C LEU A 14 1.90 12.98 1.47
N SER A 15 1.38 13.02 2.70
CA SER A 15 2.09 12.51 3.87
C SER A 15 2.07 10.98 3.95
N LEU A 16 1.09 10.35 3.29
CA LEU A 16 0.89 8.91 3.26
C LEU A 16 0.06 8.53 2.03
N TYR A 17 0.37 7.42 1.40
CA TYR A 17 -0.44 6.78 0.36
C TYR A 17 -1.07 5.47 0.87
N ILE A 18 -2.34 5.24 0.56
CA ILE A 18 -3.03 3.96 0.85
C ILE A 18 -3.61 3.45 -0.46
N GLY A 19 -3.31 2.21 -0.84
CA GLY A 19 -3.78 1.66 -2.10
C GLY A 19 -3.69 0.15 -2.21
N VAL A 20 -4.16 -0.36 -3.36
CA VAL A 20 -4.10 -1.77 -3.76
C VAL A 20 -3.10 -1.96 -4.91
N ASP A 21 -2.77 -3.20 -5.28
CA ASP A 21 -1.81 -3.49 -6.36
C ASP A 21 -2.26 -2.97 -7.74
N THR A 22 -1.88 -1.72 -8.03
CA THR A 22 -2.20 -1.00 -9.27
C THR A 22 -1.10 0.02 -9.56
N GLY A 23 -1.05 0.55 -10.79
CA GLY A 23 -0.05 1.53 -11.23
C GLY A 23 0.21 2.69 -10.24
N PRO A 24 -0.82 3.33 -9.65
CA PRO A 24 -0.61 4.38 -8.64
C PRO A 24 0.17 3.93 -7.39
N THR A 25 0.02 2.69 -6.93
CA THR A 25 0.81 2.16 -5.80
C THR A 25 2.30 2.09 -6.14
N HIS A 26 2.63 1.65 -7.35
CA HIS A 26 4.02 1.64 -7.83
C HIS A 26 4.57 3.04 -8.03
N LEU A 27 3.75 3.96 -8.53
CA LEU A 27 4.11 5.38 -8.65
C LEU A 27 4.37 6.00 -7.27
N ALA A 28 3.55 5.69 -6.26
CA ALA A 28 3.77 6.16 -4.88
C ALA A 28 5.09 5.64 -4.30
N GLY A 29 5.39 4.35 -4.50
CA GLY A 29 6.66 3.76 -4.10
C GLY A 29 7.86 4.40 -4.81
N ALA A 30 7.74 4.70 -6.12
CA ALA A 30 8.79 5.38 -6.88
C ALA A 30 9.01 6.84 -6.46
N LEU A 31 8.00 7.48 -5.87
CA LEU A 31 8.07 8.82 -5.30
C LEU A 31 8.51 8.82 -3.81
N ASP A 32 8.87 7.66 -3.27
CA ASP A 32 9.30 7.47 -1.87
C ASP A 32 8.27 7.96 -0.84
N ILE A 33 6.97 7.91 -1.19
CA ILE A 33 5.88 8.34 -0.31
C ILE A 33 5.64 7.25 0.74
N PRO A 34 5.63 7.54 2.06
CA PRO A 34 5.23 6.57 3.07
C PRO A 34 3.89 5.91 2.69
N MET A 35 3.77 4.59 2.80
CA MET A 35 2.58 3.94 2.25
C MET A 35 2.12 2.68 2.98
N VAL A 36 0.81 2.44 2.91
CA VAL A 36 0.17 1.16 3.24
C VAL A 36 -0.40 0.57 1.95
N ALA A 37 0.12 -0.58 1.54
CA ALA A 37 -0.30 -1.24 0.30
C ALA A 37 -0.95 -2.59 0.61
N MET A 38 -2.17 -2.79 0.10
CA MET A 38 -2.97 -3.99 0.33
C MET A 38 -2.93 -4.92 -0.87
N TYR A 39 -2.73 -6.21 -0.61
CA TYR A 39 -2.55 -7.21 -1.64
C TYR A 39 -3.53 -8.37 -1.49
N HIS A 40 -4.03 -8.81 -2.63
CA HIS A 40 -4.96 -9.93 -2.75
C HIS A 40 -4.23 -11.28 -2.56
N SER A 41 -4.95 -12.32 -2.13
CA SER A 41 -4.38 -13.68 -1.93
C SER A 41 -3.69 -14.22 -3.20
N TYR A 42 -4.34 -14.03 -4.35
CA TYR A 42 -3.84 -14.42 -5.67
C TYR A 42 -2.65 -13.56 -6.18
N HIS A 43 -2.41 -12.40 -5.58
CA HIS A 43 -1.36 -11.45 -5.98
C HIS A 43 -0.57 -10.98 -4.76
N PRO A 44 0.25 -11.85 -4.12
CA PRO A 44 0.90 -11.52 -2.86
C PRO A 44 1.91 -10.39 -2.98
N GLY A 45 1.90 -9.48 -1.99
CA GLY A 45 2.79 -8.32 -1.94
C GLY A 45 4.27 -8.67 -1.85
N CYS A 46 4.66 -9.85 -1.36
CA CYS A 46 6.06 -10.30 -1.36
C CYS A 46 6.66 -10.40 -2.78
N TYR A 47 5.84 -10.46 -3.84
CA TYR A 47 6.28 -10.48 -5.22
C TYR A 47 6.02 -9.17 -5.97
N LEU A 48 5.02 -8.40 -5.54
CA LEU A 48 4.43 -7.31 -6.32
C LEU A 48 4.53 -5.95 -5.62
N ALA A 49 4.91 -5.88 -4.35
CA ALA A 49 5.05 -4.61 -3.67
C ALA A 49 6.24 -3.80 -4.18
N PRO A 50 6.27 -2.47 -3.94
CA PRO A 50 7.48 -1.67 -4.08
C PRO A 50 8.59 -2.13 -3.10
N LEU A 51 9.23 -3.27 -3.36
CA LEU A 51 10.15 -3.95 -2.44
C LEU A 51 11.39 -3.12 -2.07
N GLN A 52 11.74 -2.13 -2.89
CA GLN A 52 12.86 -1.22 -2.66
C GLN A 52 12.48 0.02 -1.85
N HIS A 53 11.19 0.18 -1.49
CA HIS A 53 10.71 1.31 -0.72
C HIS A 53 10.83 1.06 0.79
N SER A 54 11.61 1.91 1.46
CA SER A 54 11.94 1.76 2.88
C SER A 54 10.74 1.94 3.82
N CYS A 55 9.69 2.63 3.37
CA CYS A 55 8.50 2.93 4.17
C CYS A 55 7.22 2.40 3.50
N CYS A 56 7.28 1.15 3.02
CA CYS A 56 6.14 0.42 2.48
C CYS A 56 5.64 -0.63 3.48
N HIS A 57 4.51 -0.37 4.13
CA HIS A 57 3.83 -1.36 4.95
C HIS A 57 2.89 -2.20 4.09
N ILE A 58 3.23 -3.47 3.93
CA ILE A 58 2.47 -4.41 3.09
C ILE A 58 1.44 -5.13 3.95
N ILE A 59 0.16 -5.01 3.59
CA ILE A 59 -0.93 -5.79 4.18
C ILE A 59 -1.32 -6.89 3.21
N GLN A 60 -1.07 -8.12 3.61
CA GLN A 60 -1.45 -9.31 2.85
C GLN A 60 -2.89 -9.72 3.18
N HIS A 61 -3.56 -10.29 2.19
CA HIS A 61 -4.79 -11.04 2.40
C HIS A 61 -4.57 -12.17 3.44
N PRO A 62 -5.55 -12.47 4.32
CA PRO A 62 -5.41 -13.54 5.30
C PRO A 62 -5.29 -14.94 4.68
N ILE A 63 -5.84 -15.15 3.49
CA ILE A 63 -5.72 -16.41 2.74
C ILE A 63 -4.35 -16.47 2.05
N ALA A 64 -3.63 -17.57 2.27
CA ALA A 64 -2.32 -17.84 1.68
C ALA A 64 -2.44 -18.13 0.18
N LEU A 65 -1.37 -17.86 -0.59
CA LEU A 65 -1.32 -18.11 -2.03
C LEU A 65 -1.67 -19.57 -2.41
N ALA A 66 -1.31 -20.54 -1.57
CA ALA A 66 -1.59 -21.95 -1.81
C ALA A 66 -3.09 -22.28 -1.87
N ASP A 67 -3.91 -21.50 -1.15
CA ASP A 67 -5.36 -21.67 -1.05
C ASP A 67 -6.12 -20.53 -1.75
N ALA A 68 -5.41 -19.69 -2.51
CA ALA A 68 -5.97 -18.48 -3.09
C ALA A 68 -6.97 -18.77 -4.21
N SER A 69 -8.08 -18.04 -4.17
CA SER A 69 -9.11 -18.02 -5.22
C SER A 69 -9.22 -16.61 -5.78
N ARG A 70 -9.66 -16.45 -7.03
CA ARG A 70 -9.89 -15.12 -7.63
C ARG A 70 -11.15 -14.44 -7.09
N GLU A 71 -11.96 -15.21 -6.38
CA GLU A 71 -13.22 -14.84 -5.77
C GLU A 71 -13.03 -14.39 -4.31
N ASP A 72 -11.83 -14.54 -3.74
CA ASP A 72 -11.48 -14.01 -2.43
C ASP A 72 -11.74 -12.50 -2.38
N SER A 73 -12.25 -12.01 -1.24
CA SER A 73 -12.67 -10.62 -1.12
C SER A 73 -11.61 -9.79 -0.43
N MET A 74 -11.21 -8.67 -1.05
CA MET A 74 -10.36 -7.67 -0.38
C MET A 74 -10.96 -7.14 0.94
N SER A 75 -12.27 -7.31 1.17
CA SER A 75 -12.91 -6.95 2.45
C SER A 75 -12.45 -7.80 3.63
N ASP A 76 -11.83 -8.96 3.38
CA ASP A 76 -11.27 -9.81 4.44
C ASP A 76 -10.04 -9.15 5.09
N ILE A 77 -9.44 -8.17 4.41
CA ILE A 77 -8.51 -7.23 5.02
C ILE A 77 -9.32 -6.21 5.83
N SER A 78 -9.28 -6.34 7.16
CA SER A 78 -10.04 -5.45 8.04
C SER A 78 -9.55 -4.00 8.00
N VAL A 79 -10.49 -3.06 8.11
CA VAL A 79 -10.19 -1.62 8.25
C VAL A 79 -9.33 -1.34 9.49
N ALA A 80 -9.52 -2.11 10.58
CA ALA A 80 -8.72 -1.98 11.79
C ALA A 80 -7.23 -2.27 11.53
N ASN A 81 -6.93 -3.31 10.74
CA ASN A 81 -5.56 -3.64 10.34
C ASN A 81 -4.92 -2.50 9.53
N VAL A 82 -5.65 -1.98 8.54
CA VAL A 82 -5.21 -0.82 7.75
C VAL A 82 -4.97 0.39 8.64
N TRP A 83 -5.88 0.68 9.56
CA TRP A 83 -5.79 1.83 10.45
C TRP A 83 -4.60 1.74 11.42
N HIS A 84 -4.29 0.55 11.94
CA HIS A 84 -3.11 0.33 12.77
C HIS A 84 -1.82 0.63 11.98
N ALA A 85 -1.68 0.09 10.77
CA ALA A 85 -0.53 0.37 9.91
C ALA A 85 -0.37 1.87 9.59
N VAL A 86 -1.47 2.55 9.28
CA VAL A 86 -1.51 4.00 9.06
C VAL A 86 -1.03 4.75 10.31
N SER A 87 -1.55 4.37 11.47
CA SER A 87 -1.22 5.00 12.75
C SER A 87 0.24 4.82 13.10
N ASP A 88 0.80 3.62 12.90
CA ASP A 88 2.21 3.33 13.16
C ASP A 88 3.15 4.18 12.30
N ILE A 89 2.86 4.29 11.00
CA ILE A 89 3.65 5.13 10.08
C ILE A 89 3.56 6.60 10.50
N LEU A 90 2.35 7.14 10.68
CA LEU A 90 2.16 8.56 10.99
C LEU A 90 2.72 8.95 12.36
N ASN A 91 2.64 8.07 13.36
CA ASN A 91 3.24 8.30 14.66
C ASN A 91 4.76 8.19 14.61
N GLY A 92 5.31 7.23 13.85
CA GLY A 92 6.75 7.12 13.63
C GLY A 92 7.38 8.32 12.93
N ILE A 93 6.64 8.96 12.01
CA ILE A 93 7.07 10.22 11.36
C ILE A 93 7.19 11.36 12.39
N LYS A 94 6.27 11.46 13.35
CA LYS A 94 6.26 12.54 14.35
C LYS A 94 7.43 12.46 15.34
N VAL A 95 7.99 11.28 15.57
CA VAL A 95 9.10 11.07 16.54
C VAL A 95 10.45 11.48 15.94
N LYS A 96 10.59 11.61 14.61
CA LYS A 96 11.84 12.02 13.94
C LYS A 96 12.07 13.55 13.92
N GLN A 97 11.61 14.30 14.93
CA GLN A 97 11.91 15.74 15.08
C GLN A 97 13.18 15.98 15.89
#